data_AF-A0A060CE80-F1
#
_entry.id   AF-A0A060CE80-F1
#
_cell.length_a   1.000
_cell.length_b   1.000
_cell.length_c   1.000
_cell.angle_alpha   90.00
_cell.angle_beta   90.00
_cell.angle_gamma   90.00
#
_symmetry.space_group_name_H-M   'P 1'
#
loop_
_entity.id
_entity.type
_entity.pdbx_description
1 polymer ?
#
loop_
_entity_poly.entity_id
_entity_poly.type
_entity_poly.pdbx_seq_one_letter_code
_entity_poly.pdbx_strand_id
1 'polypeptide(L)' 'MPAARLAASDTRYRRVVEPGPVELWVGDCVKRRAQAAFNLTGPEHVLTASDP' A
#
# COMPACT_ATOMS: atom_id res chain seq x y z
N MET A 1 -7.38 -10.19 1.38
CA MET A 1 -7.01 -8.83 1.80
C MET A 1 -5.60 -8.40 1.37
N PRO A 2 -5.25 -8.32 0.07
CA PRO A 2 -3.98 -7.71 -0.37
C PRO A 2 -3.97 -6.19 -0.17
N ALA A 3 -5.06 -5.50 -0.50
CA ALA A 3 -5.15 -4.03 -0.43
C ALA A 3 -5.00 -3.50 1.02
N ALA A 4 -5.51 -4.25 2.00
CA ALA A 4 -5.36 -3.95 3.43
C ALA A 4 -3.91 -3.83 3.92
N ARG A 5 -2.94 -4.43 3.21
CA ARG A 5 -1.51 -4.36 3.53
C ARG A 5 -0.82 -3.11 2.99
N LEU A 6 -1.44 -2.44 2.02
CA LEU A 6 -0.93 -1.22 1.41
C LEU A 6 -1.65 0.04 1.94
N ALA A 7 -2.69 -0.12 2.75
CA ALA A 7 -3.46 1.00 3.24
C ALA A 7 -2.77 1.79 4.36
N ALA A 8 -2.89 3.11 4.27
CA ALA A 8 -2.52 4.07 5.30
C ALA A 8 -3.76 4.73 5.90
N SER A 9 -3.59 5.39 7.05
CA SER A 9 -4.64 6.24 7.62
C SER A 9 -4.56 7.65 7.03
N ASP A 10 -5.67 8.13 6.45
CA ASP A 10 -5.77 9.51 5.98
C ASP A 10 -5.96 10.52 7.13
N THR A 11 -6.04 11.81 6.81
CA THR A 11 -6.26 12.90 7.78
C THR A 11 -7.65 12.87 8.44
N ARG A 12 -8.56 12.03 7.93
CA ARG A 12 -9.91 11.77 8.47
C ARG A 12 -9.99 10.44 9.21
N TYR A 13 -8.85 9.81 9.50
CA TYR A 13 -8.74 8.52 10.18
C TYR A 13 -9.41 7.35 9.45
N ARG A 14 -9.53 7.42 8.12
CA ARG A 14 -10.02 6.33 7.27
C ARG A 14 -8.83 5.52 6.74
N ARG A 15 -9.00 4.21 6.57
CA ARG A 15 -8.00 3.37 5.89
C ARG A 15 -8.17 3.52 4.38
N VAL A 16 -7.15 4.03 3.71
CA VAL A 16 -7.19 4.32 2.27
C VAL A 16 -5.97 3.75 1.55
N VAL A 17 -6.15 3.40 0.29
CA VAL A 17 -5.06 3.12 -0.66
C VAL A 17 -5.04 4.25 -1.68
N GLU A 18 -3.96 5.02 -1.68
CA GLU A 18 -3.75 6.12 -2.62
C GLU A 18 -3.04 5.63 -3.89
N PRO A 19 -3.35 6.18 -5.06
CA PRO A 19 -2.56 5.93 -6.26
C PRO A 19 -1.16 6.55 -6.11
N GLY A 20 -0.16 5.89 -6.70
CA GLY A 20 1.21 6.36 -6.60
C GLY A 20 2.26 5.26 -6.68
N PRO A 21 3.54 5.64 -6.59
CA PRO A 21 4.65 4.70 -6.61
C PRO A 21 4.68 3.86 -5.32
N VAL A 22 4.90 2.56 -5.47
CA VAL A 22 5.13 1.62 -4.38
C VAL A 22 6.47 0.94 -4.56
N GLU A 23 7.28 0.97 -3.50
CA GLU A 23 8.50 0.18 -3.39
C GLU A 23 8.26 -1.04 -2.51
N LEU A 24 8.45 -2.23 -3.07
CA LEU A 24 8.46 -3.49 -2.33
C LEU A 24 9.90 -4.00 -2.25
N TRP A 25 10.36 -4.31 -1.05
CA TRP A 25 11.67 -4.91 -0.85
C TRP A 25 11.62 -6.03 0.18
N VAL A 26 12.55 -6.98 0.03
CA VAL A 26 12.76 -8.09 0.95
C VAL A 26 14.18 -7.98 1.49
N GLY A 27 14.36 -8.11 2.80
CA GLY A 27 15.64 -7.92 3.44
C GLY A 27 15.57 -7.95 4.96
N ASP A 28 16.60 -7.39 5.59
CA ASP A 28 16.57 -7.00 7.00
C ASP A 28 16.43 -5.47 7.11
N CYS A 29 16.36 -4.93 8.33
CA CYS A 29 16.18 -3.49 8.54
C CYS A 29 17.36 -2.64 8.02
N VAL A 30 18.51 -3.26 7.71
CA VAL A 30 19.72 -2.58 7.23
C VAL A 30 19.93 -2.81 5.74
N LYS A 31 19.62 -4.01 5.22
CA LYS A 31 19.95 -4.45 3.86
C LYS A 31 18.72 -4.94 3.11
N ARG A 32 18.44 -4.29 1.99
CA ARG A 32 17.50 -4.77 0.95
C ARG A 32 18.22 -5.84 0.12
N ARG A 33 17.69 -7.07 0.10
CA ARG A 33 18.22 -8.21 -0.67
C ARG A 33 17.60 -8.31 -2.06
N ALA A 34 16.33 -7.95 -2.19
CA ALA A 34 15.61 -7.87 -3.46
C ALA A 34 14.62 -6.70 -3.40
N GLN A 35 14.35 -6.08 -4.55
CA GLN A 35 13.43 -4.95 -4.64
C GLN A 35 12.70 -4.92 -5.99
N ALA A 36 11.49 -4.38 -5.97
CA ALA A 36 10.68 -4.08 -7.13
C ALA A 36 9.93 -2.75 -6.88
N ALA A 37 9.66 -2.03 -7.97
CA ALA A 37 8.87 -0.81 -7.95
C ALA A 37 7.75 -0.92 -8.97
N PHE A 38 6.57 -0.39 -8.62
CA PHE A 38 5.41 -0.34 -9.49
C PHE A 38 4.54 0.86 -9.14
N ASN A 39 3.68 1.26 -10.07
CA ASN A 39 2.71 2.33 -9.85
C ASN A 39 1.33 1.73 -9.58
N LEU A 40 0.73 2.10 -8.45
CA LEU A 40 -0.70 1.94 -8.24
C LEU A 40 -1.43 3.01 -9.03
N THR A 41 -2.37 2.58 -9.85
CA THR A 41 -3.17 3.44 -10.72
C THR A 41 -4.65 3.39 -10.32
N GLY A 42 -5.42 4.39 -10.75
CA GLY A 42 -6.83 4.54 -10.40
C GLY A 42 -7.08 5.61 -9.34
N PRO A 43 -8.33 5.74 -8.86
CA PRO A 43 -8.68 6.67 -7.79
C PRO A 43 -8.23 6.17 -6.42
N GLU A 44 -8.22 7.06 -5.43
CA GLU A 44 -8.16 6.67 -4.01
C GLU A 44 -9.25 5.66 -3.68
N HIS A 45 -8.88 4.58 -2.99
CA HIS A 45 -9.80 3.54 -2.56
C HIS A 45 -9.91 3.51 -1.03
N VAL A 46 -11.10 3.79 -0.51
CA VAL A 46 -11.38 3.67 0.93
C VAL A 46 -11.69 2.21 1.26
N LEU A 47 -10.92 1.63 2.17
CA LEU A 47 -11.16 0.25 2.61
C LEU A 47 -12.38 0.16 3.53
N THR A 48 -13.17 -0.87 3.29
CA THR A 48 -14.40 -1.26 3.98
C THR A 48 -14.33 -2.74 4.38
N ALA A 49 -15.29 -3.20 5.18
CA ALA A 49 -15.38 -4.60 5.57
C ALA A 49 -15.76 -5.54 4.40
N SER A 50 -16.24 -4.99 3.29
CA SER A 50 -16.65 -5.75 2.10
C SER A 50 -15.50 -5.97 1.11
N ASP A 51 -14.36 -5.32 1.31
CA ASP A 51 -13.18 -5.50 0.46
C ASP A 51 -12.54 -6.89 0.66
N PRO A 52 -12.03 -7.55 -0.39
CA PRO A 52 -11.56 -8.95 -0.39
C PRO A 52 -10.12 -9.19 0.07
#